data_AF-A0A484L5J4-F1
#
_entry.id   AF-A0A484L5J4-F1
#
_cell.length_a   1.000
_cell.length_b   1.000
_cell.length_c   1.000
_cell.angle_alpha   90.00
_cell.angle_beta   90.00
_cell.angle_gamma   90.00
#
_symmetry.space_group_name_H-M   'P 1'
#
loop_
_entity.id
_entity.type
_entity.pdbx_description
1 polymer ?
#
loop_
_entity_poly.entity_id
_entity_poly.type
_entity_poly.pdbx_seq_one_letter_code
_entity_poly.pdbx_strand_id
1 'polypeptide(L)'
;MVLHAVMKIGKYYIKQVDSTISYARDNRWKWKGDISTNVLATCDPSLHFNYVLPGWEGSTSDPRILGDALRRPIGLRVPRTSAMGKIKIGINGFGRIGRLVARVALQSDDVELVAVNDPFISTDYMTYMFKYDTVHGKWKNHELKVHDEKTLLFGEKAVKVFGLRNPEEIPWAEAGAEFVVESTGVFTDKDKAAAHLKGGAKKVVISAPSKDAPMFVVGVNEKEYKPELNIVSNASCTTNCLAPLAKVIHDRFGIVEGLMTTVHSITATQKTVDGPSMKDWRGGRAASFNIIPSSTGAAKAVGKVLPALNGKLTGMSFRVPTVDVSVVDLTVRIEKKATYDDVKAAIKEESEGSLKGILGYTEEDVVSSDFVGDSRSSIFDAKAGIALNNNFLKFVAWYDNEWGYSSRVIDLIRHMHSVAQ
;
A
#
# COMPACT_ATOMS: atom_id res chain seq x y z
N MET A 1 -13.65 -4.09 -51.83
CA MET A 1 -12.86 -3.40 -50.79
C MET A 1 -13.86 -2.74 -49.85
N VAL A 2 -14.05 -3.26 -48.64
CA VAL A 2 -15.05 -2.74 -47.69
C VAL A 2 -14.38 -2.52 -46.34
N LEU A 3 -14.27 -1.25 -45.92
CA LEU A 3 -13.90 -0.89 -44.56
C LEU A 3 -15.15 -1.04 -43.68
N HIS A 4 -15.20 -2.05 -42.83
CA HIS A 4 -16.11 -2.05 -41.67
C HIS A 4 -15.38 -1.51 -40.45
N ALA A 5 -16.10 -0.72 -39.66
CA ALA A 5 -15.51 0.23 -38.70
C ALA A 5 -14.62 -0.46 -37.67
N VAL A 6 -13.40 0.05 -37.51
CA VAL A 6 -12.47 -0.38 -36.47
C VAL A 6 -12.52 0.64 -35.34
N MET A 7 -13.08 0.24 -34.20
CA MET A 7 -13.09 1.11 -33.02
C MET A 7 -11.81 0.93 -32.22
N LYS A 8 -11.05 2.01 -32.02
CA LYS A 8 -9.79 2.00 -31.28
C LYS A 8 -10.02 2.42 -29.83
N ILE A 9 -9.72 1.53 -28.89
CA ILE A 9 -9.74 1.83 -27.44
C ILE A 9 -8.32 1.64 -26.92
N GLY A 10 -7.63 2.75 -26.64
CA GLY A 10 -6.22 2.74 -26.27
C GLY A 10 -5.32 2.16 -27.38
N LYS A 11 -4.65 1.04 -27.09
CA LYS A 11 -3.79 0.31 -28.03
C LYS A 11 -4.53 -0.79 -28.82
N TYR A 12 -5.79 -1.07 -28.50
CA TYR A 12 -6.53 -2.20 -29.05
C TYR A 12 -7.50 -1.80 -30.17
N TYR A 13 -7.75 -2.74 -31.07
CA TYR A 13 -8.63 -2.59 -32.24
C TYR A 13 -9.78 -3.59 -32.16
N ILE A 14 -11.02 -3.11 -32.23
CA ILE A 14 -12.22 -3.95 -32.34
C ILE A 14 -12.68 -3.95 -33.80
N LYS A 15 -12.89 -5.13 -34.40
CA LYS A 15 -13.31 -5.29 -35.80
C LYS A 15 -14.51 -6.21 -35.92
N GLN A 16 -15.56 -5.76 -36.60
CA GLN A 16 -16.67 -6.61 -37.05
C GLN A 16 -16.25 -7.45 -38.27
N VAL A 17 -16.67 -8.71 -38.33
CA VAL A 17 -16.37 -9.64 -39.42
C VAL A 17 -17.70 -10.18 -39.97
N ASP A 18 -18.07 -9.75 -41.18
CA ASP A 18 -19.25 -10.25 -41.91
C ASP A 18 -18.82 -11.14 -43.10
N SER A 19 -19.62 -12.16 -43.43
CA SER A 19 -19.49 -13.00 -44.64
C SER A 19 -20.88 -13.47 -45.15
N THR A 20 -20.96 -14.06 -46.36
CA THR A 20 -22.17 -14.05 -47.22
C THR A 20 -22.32 -15.36 -48.07
N ILE A 21 -23.40 -15.71 -48.81
CA ILE A 21 -24.64 -15.00 -49.22
C ILE A 21 -25.81 -15.95 -49.62
N SER A 22 -27.07 -15.47 -49.54
CA SER A 22 -28.31 -15.94 -50.27
C SER A 22 -28.98 -17.30 -49.96
N TYR A 23 -30.25 -17.44 -50.39
CA TYR A 23 -31.25 -18.47 -50.00
C TYR A 23 -31.90 -19.25 -51.17
N ALA A 24 -32.20 -20.55 -50.95
CA ALA A 24 -33.21 -21.41 -51.60
C ALA A 24 -33.22 -22.81 -50.91
N ARG A 25 -34.29 -23.64 -50.79
CA ARG A 25 -35.77 -23.53 -50.95
C ARG A 25 -36.45 -24.67 -50.13
N ASP A 26 -37.74 -24.91 -50.33
CA ASP A 26 -38.52 -26.14 -50.02
C ASP A 26 -38.46 -26.76 -48.60
N ASN A 27 -39.20 -26.14 -47.68
CA ASN A 27 -40.20 -26.75 -46.79
C ASN A 27 -39.90 -28.08 -46.04
N ARG A 28 -38.65 -28.48 -45.80
CA ARG A 28 -38.31 -29.56 -44.85
C ARG A 28 -37.12 -29.18 -43.99
N TRP A 29 -37.38 -28.94 -42.69
CA TRP A 29 -36.34 -28.73 -41.70
C TRP A 29 -35.45 -29.98 -41.57
N LYS A 30 -34.18 -29.86 -41.99
CA LYS A 30 -33.09 -30.76 -41.60
C LYS A 30 -32.02 -29.94 -40.91
N TRP A 31 -31.64 -30.34 -39.70
CA TRP A 31 -30.45 -29.79 -39.04
C TRP A 31 -29.18 -30.33 -39.71
N LYS A 32 -28.45 -29.45 -40.40
CA LYS A 32 -27.05 -29.65 -40.82
C LYS A 32 -26.39 -28.30 -41.17
N GLY A 33 -25.24 -28.01 -40.55
CA GLY A 33 -24.30 -26.98 -41.01
C GLY A 33 -24.42 -25.62 -40.33
N ASP A 34 -23.35 -25.27 -39.62
CA ASP A 34 -22.82 -23.93 -39.32
C ASP A 34 -23.75 -22.87 -38.71
N ILE A 35 -23.65 -22.73 -37.38
CA ILE A 35 -24.19 -21.61 -36.61
C ILE A 35 -23.27 -20.40 -36.79
N SER A 36 -23.68 -19.42 -37.59
CA SER A 36 -22.99 -18.14 -37.71
C SER A 36 -23.08 -17.37 -36.38
N THR A 37 -21.99 -17.37 -35.61
CA THR A 37 -21.94 -16.73 -34.29
C THR A 37 -21.18 -15.42 -34.40
N ASN A 38 -21.84 -14.29 -34.11
CA ASN A 38 -21.14 -13.01 -33.94
C ASN A 38 -20.23 -13.10 -32.70
N VAL A 39 -18.94 -12.81 -32.91
CA VAL A 39 -17.91 -12.89 -31.87
C VAL A 39 -17.39 -11.50 -31.55
N LEU A 40 -17.44 -11.11 -30.26
CA LEU A 40 -16.62 -10.03 -29.74
C LEU A 40 -15.32 -10.65 -29.22
N ALA A 41 -14.18 -10.27 -29.80
CA ALA A 41 -12.87 -10.74 -29.36
C ALA A 41 -11.90 -9.58 -29.14
N THR A 42 -10.95 -9.78 -28.23
CA THR A 42 -9.80 -8.87 -28.03
C THR A 42 -8.53 -9.61 -28.39
N CYS A 43 -7.63 -8.96 -29.12
CA CYS A 43 -6.34 -9.51 -29.51
C CYS A 43 -5.19 -8.55 -29.18
N ASP A 44 -3.98 -9.08 -29.07
CA ASP A 44 -2.76 -8.29 -28.99
C ASP A 44 -2.41 -7.66 -30.37
N PRO A 45 -1.40 -6.77 -30.47
CA PRO A 45 -0.94 -6.22 -31.75
C PRO A 45 -0.38 -7.25 -32.75
N SER A 46 -0.12 -8.49 -32.29
CA SER A 46 0.36 -9.62 -33.09
C SER A 46 -0.78 -10.58 -33.50
N LEU A 47 -2.04 -10.21 -33.22
CA LEU A 47 -3.27 -10.98 -33.49
C LEU A 47 -3.45 -12.27 -32.67
N HIS A 48 -2.79 -12.42 -31.52
CA HIS A 48 -3.17 -13.46 -30.56
C HIS A 48 -4.45 -13.06 -29.82
N PHE A 49 -5.49 -13.90 -29.91
CA PHE A 49 -6.79 -13.66 -29.28
C PHE A 49 -6.75 -14.02 -27.80
N ASN A 50 -7.02 -13.03 -26.94
CA ASN A 50 -6.99 -13.17 -25.47
C ASN A 50 -8.34 -13.58 -24.88
N TYR A 51 -9.45 -13.25 -25.57
CA TYR A 51 -10.79 -13.63 -25.16
C TYR A 51 -11.76 -13.62 -26.35
N VAL A 52 -12.78 -14.48 -26.31
CA VAL A 52 -13.78 -14.71 -27.36
C VAL A 52 -15.14 -14.86 -26.69
N LEU A 53 -16.08 -13.92 -26.93
CA LEU A 53 -17.48 -14.03 -26.52
C LEU A 53 -18.34 -14.53 -27.67
N PRO A 54 -18.94 -15.73 -27.57
CA PRO A 54 -19.90 -16.22 -28.54
C PRO A 54 -21.31 -15.67 -28.27
N GLY A 55 -21.84 -14.89 -29.21
CA GLY A 55 -23.28 -14.82 -29.48
C GLY A 55 -24.15 -13.89 -28.62
N TRP A 56 -24.57 -12.78 -29.23
CA TRP A 56 -26.00 -12.46 -29.39
C TRP A 56 -26.17 -11.51 -30.57
N GLU A 57 -27.33 -11.53 -31.26
CA GLU A 57 -27.55 -10.68 -32.43
C GLU A 57 -27.66 -9.18 -32.03
N GLY A 58 -26.94 -8.31 -32.75
CA GLY A 58 -27.29 -6.88 -32.86
C GLY A 58 -26.92 -5.94 -31.71
N SER A 59 -25.73 -6.02 -31.08
CA SER A 59 -25.35 -5.04 -30.03
C SER A 59 -23.89 -4.56 -29.96
N THR A 60 -23.05 -4.79 -30.97
CA THR A 60 -21.65 -4.30 -30.97
C THR A 60 -21.50 -2.77 -31.09
N SER A 61 -22.57 -2.04 -31.40
CA SER A 61 -22.58 -0.58 -31.60
C SER A 61 -23.25 0.23 -30.48
N ASP A 62 -23.80 -0.40 -29.43
CA ASP A 62 -24.45 0.32 -28.33
C ASP A 62 -23.49 0.52 -27.13
N PRO A 63 -23.02 1.76 -26.85
CA PRO A 63 -22.12 2.01 -25.73
C PRO A 63 -22.75 1.74 -24.36
N ARG A 64 -24.08 1.66 -24.25
CA ARG A 64 -24.79 1.30 -23.01
C ARG A 64 -24.59 -0.17 -22.67
N ILE A 65 -24.60 -1.05 -23.68
CA ILE A 65 -24.42 -2.50 -23.49
C ILE A 65 -22.97 -2.82 -23.14
N LEU A 66 -21.99 -2.14 -23.76
CA LEU A 66 -20.60 -2.22 -23.35
C LEU A 66 -20.39 -1.67 -21.92
N GLY A 67 -21.06 -0.56 -21.59
CA GLY A 67 -21.03 0.04 -20.26
C GLY A 67 -21.63 -0.85 -19.16
N ASP A 68 -22.71 -1.58 -19.46
CA ASP A 68 -23.31 -2.54 -18.53
C ASP A 68 -22.48 -3.82 -18.41
N ALA A 69 -21.94 -4.33 -19.52
CA ALA A 69 -21.01 -5.46 -19.54
C ALA A 69 -19.74 -5.20 -18.70
N LEU A 70 -19.24 -3.96 -18.64
CA LEU A 70 -18.10 -3.57 -17.79
C LEU A 70 -18.45 -3.44 -16.29
N ARG A 71 -19.72 -3.24 -15.94
CA ARG A 71 -20.17 -2.97 -14.55
C ARG A 71 -20.66 -4.20 -13.79
N ARG A 72 -21.01 -5.28 -14.49
CA ARG A 72 -21.49 -6.53 -13.86
C ARG A 72 -20.38 -7.22 -13.05
N PRO A 73 -20.68 -7.90 -11.92
CA PRO A 73 -19.67 -8.56 -11.07
C PRO A 73 -18.81 -9.62 -11.80
N ILE A 74 -19.43 -10.31 -12.75
CA ILE A 74 -18.87 -11.31 -13.68
C ILE A 74 -18.74 -10.74 -15.12
N GLY A 75 -18.75 -9.41 -15.24
CA GLY A 75 -18.68 -8.69 -16.51
C GLY A 75 -17.32 -8.73 -17.19
N LEU A 76 -17.23 -8.03 -18.33
CA LEU A 76 -16.04 -7.92 -19.18
C LEU A 76 -14.87 -7.32 -18.39
N ARG A 77 -14.04 -8.17 -17.77
CA ARG A 77 -12.76 -7.74 -17.23
C ARG A 77 -11.78 -7.63 -18.38
N VAL A 78 -11.47 -6.40 -18.80
CA VAL A 78 -10.27 -6.15 -19.61
C VAL A 78 -9.11 -6.74 -18.81
N PRO A 79 -8.39 -7.75 -19.33
CA PRO A 79 -7.20 -8.24 -18.65
C PRO A 79 -6.28 -7.03 -18.44
N ARG A 80 -5.79 -6.82 -17.22
CA ARG A 80 -4.61 -5.97 -17.02
C ARG A 80 -3.45 -6.71 -17.69
N THR A 81 -3.31 -6.51 -19.00
CA THR A 81 -2.30 -7.16 -19.80
C THR A 81 -0.94 -6.86 -19.19
N SER A 82 -0.17 -7.91 -18.94
CA SER A 82 1.24 -7.90 -18.53
C SER A 82 2.18 -7.33 -19.60
N ALA A 83 1.68 -6.42 -20.44
CA ALA A 83 2.42 -5.60 -21.39
C ALA A 83 3.26 -4.50 -20.68
N MET A 84 3.26 -4.50 -19.34
CA MET A 84 4.15 -3.72 -18.50
C MET A 84 4.75 -4.70 -17.48
N GLY A 85 6.07 -4.68 -17.33
CA GLY A 85 6.77 -5.55 -16.38
C GLY A 85 6.38 -5.25 -14.94
N LYS A 86 6.65 -6.19 -14.03
CA LYS A 86 6.47 -5.97 -12.59
C LYS A 86 7.29 -4.77 -12.13
N ILE A 87 6.78 -4.02 -11.15
CA ILE A 87 7.48 -2.90 -10.53
C ILE A 87 8.67 -3.46 -9.76
N LYS A 88 9.89 -3.22 -10.24
CA LYS A 88 11.12 -3.78 -9.65
C LYS A 88 11.59 -2.92 -8.48
N ILE A 89 11.64 -3.52 -7.29
CA ILE A 89 12.02 -2.86 -6.04
C ILE A 89 13.35 -3.39 -5.49
N GLY A 90 14.14 -2.47 -4.93
CA GLY A 90 15.26 -2.72 -4.04
C GLY A 90 14.92 -2.29 -2.61
N ILE A 91 15.54 -2.91 -1.60
CA ILE A 91 15.33 -2.56 -0.18
C ILE A 91 16.67 -2.28 0.49
N ASN A 92 16.83 -1.11 1.10
CA ASN A 92 17.99 -0.77 1.93
C ASN A 92 17.64 -0.89 3.43
N GLY A 93 18.42 -1.68 4.16
CA GLY A 93 18.17 -2.04 5.56
C GLY A 93 17.15 -3.17 5.69
N PHE A 94 17.61 -4.39 6.00
CA PHE A 94 16.76 -5.59 6.10
C PHE A 94 16.26 -5.83 7.54
N GLY A 95 15.86 -4.72 8.19
CA GLY A 95 15.25 -4.66 9.51
C GLY A 95 13.78 -5.09 9.52
N ARG A 96 13.01 -4.68 10.55
CA ARG A 96 11.58 -5.01 10.67
C ARG A 96 10.80 -4.60 9.41
N ILE A 97 10.83 -3.31 9.07
CA ILE A 97 10.13 -2.79 7.88
C ILE A 97 10.67 -3.42 6.59
N GLY A 98 11.99 -3.47 6.38
CA GLY A 98 12.58 -4.05 5.17
C GLY A 98 12.16 -5.50 4.90
N ARG A 99 12.14 -6.36 5.93
CA ARG A 99 11.67 -7.76 5.78
C ARG A 99 10.17 -7.87 5.54
N LEU A 100 9.37 -7.01 6.17
CA LEU A 100 7.91 -7.07 6.03
C LEU A 100 7.43 -6.45 4.71
N VAL A 101 8.08 -5.39 4.23
CA VAL A 101 7.95 -4.90 2.84
C VAL A 101 8.31 -6.00 1.85
N ALA A 102 9.40 -6.75 2.07
CA ALA A 102 9.73 -7.92 1.25
C ALA A 102 8.63 -9.01 1.31
N ARG A 103 8.08 -9.32 2.49
CA ARG A 103 6.96 -10.28 2.63
C ARG A 103 5.70 -9.83 1.88
N VAL A 104 5.36 -8.54 1.89
CA VAL A 104 4.24 -8.00 1.11
C VAL A 104 4.55 -8.06 -0.39
N ALA A 105 5.72 -7.63 -0.82
CA ALA A 105 6.13 -7.65 -2.24
C ALA A 105 6.17 -9.08 -2.83
N LEU A 106 6.61 -10.07 -2.05
CA LEU A 106 6.65 -11.48 -2.48
C LEU A 106 5.28 -12.13 -2.59
N GLN A 107 4.24 -11.53 -1.98
CA GLN A 107 2.83 -11.90 -2.13
C GLN A 107 2.12 -11.09 -3.23
N SER A 108 2.88 -10.32 -4.02
CA SER A 108 2.36 -9.40 -5.03
C SER A 108 2.52 -9.94 -6.44
N ASP A 109 1.49 -9.80 -7.26
CA ASP A 109 1.54 -10.15 -8.68
C ASP A 109 2.18 -9.05 -9.54
N ASP A 110 2.11 -7.80 -9.09
CA ASP A 110 2.52 -6.59 -9.81
C ASP A 110 3.87 -6.01 -9.37
N VAL A 111 4.45 -6.52 -8.27
CA VAL A 111 5.72 -6.04 -7.70
C VAL A 111 6.74 -7.19 -7.70
N GLU A 112 8.00 -6.85 -7.91
CA GLU A 112 9.12 -7.80 -7.92
C GLU A 112 10.26 -7.27 -7.05
N LEU A 113 10.58 -7.97 -5.97
CA LEU A 113 11.80 -7.73 -5.22
C LEU A 113 12.98 -8.28 -6.03
N VAL A 114 13.96 -7.44 -6.35
CA VAL A 114 15.16 -7.84 -7.13
C VAL A 114 16.47 -7.66 -6.36
N ALA A 115 16.50 -6.82 -5.33
CA ALA A 115 17.68 -6.65 -4.49
C ALA A 115 17.37 -6.26 -3.03
N VAL A 116 18.26 -6.65 -2.13
CA VAL A 116 18.30 -6.20 -0.74
C VAL A 116 19.73 -5.78 -0.38
N ASN A 117 19.88 -4.75 0.45
CA ASN A 117 21.17 -4.33 1.01
C ASN A 117 21.10 -4.25 2.54
N ASP A 118 22.01 -4.92 3.24
CA ASP A 118 22.28 -4.66 4.66
C ASP A 118 23.75 -5.00 5.02
N PRO A 119 24.57 -4.02 5.42
CA PRO A 119 25.99 -4.24 5.74
C PRO A 119 26.24 -4.97 7.07
N PHE A 120 25.20 -5.36 7.81
CA PHE A 120 25.31 -6.03 9.10
C PHE A 120 24.76 -7.47 9.10
N ILE A 121 24.27 -7.96 7.97
CA ILE A 121 23.55 -9.25 7.87
C ILE A 121 24.08 -10.04 6.66
N SER A 122 24.65 -11.23 6.88
CA SER A 122 25.05 -12.14 5.80
C SER A 122 23.83 -12.79 5.14
N THR A 123 23.97 -13.30 3.92
CA THR A 123 22.86 -13.93 3.16
C THR A 123 22.23 -15.12 3.89
N ASP A 124 23.02 -15.95 4.59
CA ASP A 124 22.50 -17.01 5.48
C ASP A 124 21.66 -16.43 6.63
N TYR A 125 22.14 -15.35 7.25
CA TYR A 125 21.45 -14.73 8.38
C TYR A 125 20.19 -13.98 7.93
N MET A 126 20.21 -13.31 6.78
CA MET A 126 19.01 -12.74 6.12
C MET A 126 17.97 -13.83 5.90
N THR A 127 18.39 -15.00 5.40
CA THR A 127 17.52 -16.15 5.17
C THR A 127 16.87 -16.62 6.48
N TYR A 128 17.65 -16.75 7.55
CA TYR A 128 17.14 -17.09 8.88
C TYR A 128 16.13 -16.05 9.41
N MET A 129 16.51 -14.76 9.41
CA MET A 129 15.68 -13.66 9.93
C MET A 129 14.40 -13.42 9.13
N PHE A 130 14.38 -13.78 7.84
CA PHE A 130 13.18 -13.71 7.02
C PHE A 130 12.29 -14.95 7.21
N LYS A 131 12.90 -16.14 7.33
CA LYS A 131 12.21 -17.44 7.51
C LYS A 131 11.46 -17.51 8.84
N TYR A 132 12.03 -16.97 9.91
CA TYR A 132 11.46 -16.99 11.26
C TYR A 132 11.22 -15.58 11.78
N ASP A 133 9.97 -15.18 11.91
CA ASP A 133 9.59 -13.93 12.58
C ASP A 133 8.77 -14.25 13.84
N THR A 134 9.10 -13.61 14.96
CA THR A 134 8.42 -13.83 16.25
C THR A 134 6.98 -13.31 16.24
N VAL A 135 6.71 -12.25 15.49
CA VAL A 135 5.39 -11.61 15.44
C VAL A 135 4.60 -12.18 14.27
N HIS A 136 5.15 -12.05 13.05
CA HIS A 136 4.48 -12.40 11.80
C HIS A 136 4.67 -13.88 11.41
N GLY A 137 5.12 -14.70 12.36
CA GLY A 137 5.32 -16.14 12.20
C GLY A 137 6.38 -16.57 11.17
N LYS A 138 6.45 -17.88 10.98
CA LYS A 138 7.32 -18.52 9.98
C LYS A 138 6.82 -18.23 8.56
N TRP A 139 7.73 -17.90 7.64
CA TRP A 139 7.41 -17.81 6.21
C TRP A 139 7.04 -19.19 5.64
N LYS A 140 5.91 -19.27 4.93
CA LYS A 140 5.32 -20.52 4.42
C LYS A 140 5.10 -20.56 2.90
N ASN A 141 5.17 -19.44 2.20
CA ASN A 141 4.63 -19.34 0.84
C ASN A 141 5.56 -19.93 -0.23
N HIS A 142 6.87 -19.67 -0.10
CA HIS A 142 7.88 -20.15 -1.04
C HIS A 142 9.07 -20.71 -0.27
N GLU A 143 9.74 -21.71 -0.84
CA GLU A 143 11.00 -22.22 -0.31
C GLU A 143 12.07 -21.11 -0.34
N LEU A 144 12.91 -21.06 0.69
CA LEU A 144 14.00 -20.09 0.81
C LEU A 144 15.32 -20.85 0.70
N LYS A 145 16.13 -20.51 -0.31
CA LYS A 145 17.45 -21.11 -0.54
C LYS A 145 18.50 -20.03 -0.72
N VAL A 146 19.60 -20.13 0.03
CA VAL A 146 20.83 -19.40 -0.32
C VAL A 146 21.42 -20.07 -1.56
N HIS A 147 21.64 -19.29 -2.61
CA HIS A 147 22.31 -19.78 -3.82
C HIS A 147 23.83 -19.55 -3.71
N ASP A 148 24.21 -18.34 -3.27
CA ASP A 148 25.59 -17.94 -2.99
C ASP A 148 25.59 -16.76 -2.00
N GLU A 149 26.77 -16.28 -1.62
CA GLU A 149 26.96 -15.16 -0.68
C GLU A 149 26.24 -13.86 -1.08
N LYS A 150 25.89 -13.69 -2.36
CA LYS A 150 25.28 -12.49 -2.95
C LYS A 150 23.90 -12.76 -3.56
N THR A 151 23.32 -13.95 -3.38
CA THR A 151 22.06 -14.34 -4.02
C THR A 151 21.16 -15.18 -3.12
N LEU A 152 19.96 -14.67 -2.83
CA LEU A 152 18.89 -15.36 -2.11
C LEU A 152 17.75 -15.73 -3.06
N LEU A 153 17.32 -16.99 -3.04
CA LEU A 153 16.20 -17.48 -3.83
C LEU A 153 14.91 -17.54 -3.00
N PHE A 154 13.84 -16.97 -3.57
CA PHE A 154 12.47 -17.06 -3.07
C PHE A 154 11.66 -17.92 -4.06
N GLY A 155 11.65 -19.23 -3.83
CA GLY A 155 11.27 -20.22 -4.85
C GLY A 155 12.31 -20.20 -5.97
N GLU A 156 11.86 -19.90 -7.19
CA GLU A 156 12.71 -19.77 -8.38
C GLU A 156 13.23 -18.32 -8.59
N LYS A 157 12.69 -17.33 -7.86
CA LYS A 157 13.06 -15.92 -8.03
C LYS A 157 14.36 -15.60 -7.30
N ALA A 158 15.38 -15.16 -8.05
CA ALA A 158 16.64 -14.71 -7.48
C ALA A 158 16.60 -13.23 -7.07
N VAL A 159 17.06 -12.95 -5.85
CA VAL A 159 17.21 -11.60 -5.28
C VAL A 159 18.68 -11.37 -4.96
N LYS A 160 19.27 -10.31 -5.51
CA LYS A 160 20.65 -9.93 -5.21
C LYS A 160 20.78 -9.41 -3.79
N VAL A 161 21.85 -9.79 -3.11
CA VAL A 161 22.19 -9.36 -1.76
C VAL A 161 23.47 -8.52 -1.80
N PHE A 162 23.38 -7.33 -1.21
CA PHE A 162 24.49 -6.40 -1.03
C PHE A 162 24.76 -6.16 0.46
N GLY A 163 26.03 -5.87 0.80
CA GLY A 163 26.49 -5.61 2.16
C GLY A 163 27.19 -4.26 2.30
N LEU A 164 26.72 -3.24 1.57
CA LEU A 164 27.40 -1.95 1.42
C LEU A 164 26.85 -0.92 2.42
N ARG A 165 27.77 -0.14 3.02
CA ARG A 165 27.42 0.89 4.02
C ARG A 165 27.06 2.23 3.39
N ASN A 166 27.67 2.56 2.26
CA ASN A 166 27.43 3.79 1.53
C ASN A 166 26.31 3.56 0.51
N PRO A 167 25.17 4.26 0.58
CA PRO A 167 24.07 4.07 -0.36
C PRO A 167 24.42 4.43 -1.82
N GLU A 168 25.47 5.22 -2.04
CA GLU A 168 25.95 5.60 -3.38
C GLU A 168 26.63 4.45 -4.13
N GLU A 169 27.17 3.47 -3.40
CA GLU A 169 27.93 2.34 -3.94
C GLU A 169 27.04 1.15 -4.34
N ILE A 170 25.75 1.17 -3.97
CA ILE A 170 24.84 0.03 -4.20
C ILE A 170 24.40 0.01 -5.67
N PRO A 171 24.73 -1.04 -6.45
CA PRO A 171 24.49 -1.06 -7.89
C PRO A 171 23.04 -1.47 -8.22
N TRP A 172 22.08 -0.62 -7.87
CA TRP A 172 20.65 -0.85 -8.10
C TRP A 172 20.30 -1.10 -9.57
N ALA A 173 20.93 -0.38 -10.51
CA ALA A 173 20.74 -0.59 -11.94
C ALA A 173 21.17 -2.00 -12.40
N GLU A 174 22.27 -2.56 -11.86
CA GLU A 174 22.69 -3.92 -12.18
C GLU A 174 21.74 -4.99 -11.62
N ALA A 175 21.01 -4.68 -10.55
CA ALA A 175 19.91 -5.51 -10.06
C ALA A 175 18.59 -5.27 -10.82
N GLY A 176 18.50 -4.21 -11.61
CA GLY A 176 17.26 -3.75 -12.24
C GLY A 176 16.25 -3.15 -11.26
N ALA A 177 16.68 -2.70 -10.08
CA ALA A 177 15.81 -2.05 -9.09
C ALA A 177 15.49 -0.61 -9.52
N GLU A 178 14.22 -0.32 -9.80
CA GLU A 178 13.77 1.01 -10.22
C GLU A 178 13.35 1.87 -9.03
N PHE A 179 12.66 1.26 -8.06
CA PHE A 179 12.24 1.89 -6.81
C PHE A 179 13.07 1.33 -5.65
N VAL A 180 13.61 2.19 -4.80
CA VAL A 180 14.32 1.78 -3.57
C VAL A 180 13.51 2.16 -2.35
N VAL A 181 13.28 1.18 -1.48
CA VAL A 181 12.73 1.40 -0.13
C VAL A 181 13.91 1.68 0.80
N GLU A 182 13.99 2.91 1.30
CA GLU A 182 14.99 3.32 2.28
C GLU A 182 14.44 3.07 3.69
N SER A 183 14.84 1.94 4.28
CA SER A 183 14.35 1.45 5.57
C SER A 183 15.44 1.22 6.63
N THR A 184 16.61 1.85 6.48
CA THR A 184 17.68 1.82 7.50
C THR A 184 17.37 2.67 8.74
N GLY A 185 16.53 3.71 8.58
CA GLY A 185 16.30 4.74 9.58
C GLY A 185 17.45 5.76 9.75
N VAL A 186 18.48 5.70 8.90
CA VAL A 186 19.66 6.60 8.94
C VAL A 186 19.60 7.66 7.83
N PHE A 187 19.14 7.29 6.64
CA PHE A 187 19.09 8.14 5.45
C PHE A 187 17.70 8.77 5.23
N THR A 188 17.13 9.36 6.29
CA THR A 188 15.76 9.91 6.33
C THR A 188 15.58 11.29 5.69
N ASP A 189 16.68 11.93 5.30
CA ASP A 189 16.73 13.29 4.78
C ASP A 189 16.94 13.22 3.25
N LYS A 190 16.34 14.14 2.47
CA LYS A 190 16.27 14.05 1.00
C LYS A 190 17.63 13.87 0.34
N ASP A 191 18.63 14.65 0.75
CA ASP A 191 19.98 14.59 0.16
C ASP A 191 20.70 13.27 0.46
N LYS A 192 20.42 12.66 1.62
CA LYS A 192 20.96 11.33 1.97
C LYS A 192 20.29 10.22 1.19
N ALA A 193 18.98 10.29 1.01
CA ALA A 193 18.23 9.34 0.20
C ALA A 193 18.58 9.45 -1.30
N ALA A 194 19.00 10.64 -1.77
CA ALA A 194 19.44 10.88 -3.15
C ALA A 194 20.67 10.06 -3.56
N ALA A 195 21.47 9.60 -2.58
CA ALA A 195 22.60 8.71 -2.80
C ALA A 195 22.23 7.46 -3.62
N HIS A 196 21.05 6.87 -3.39
CA HIS A 196 20.57 5.69 -4.15
C HIS A 196 20.39 5.96 -5.65
N LEU A 197 20.17 7.22 -6.06
CA LEU A 197 20.03 7.59 -7.47
C LEU A 197 21.36 7.47 -8.22
N LYS A 198 22.50 7.61 -7.53
CA LYS A 198 23.85 7.37 -8.10
C LYS A 198 24.07 5.88 -8.42
N GLY A 199 23.50 4.99 -7.61
CA GLY A 199 23.42 3.55 -7.88
C GLY A 199 22.47 3.16 -9.03
N GLY A 200 21.79 4.14 -9.65
CA GLY A 200 20.91 3.95 -10.79
C GLY A 200 19.45 3.63 -10.45
N ALA A 201 19.03 3.77 -9.18
CA ALA A 201 17.61 3.78 -8.84
C ALA A 201 16.90 5.00 -9.46
N LYS A 202 15.65 4.83 -9.90
CA LYS A 202 14.84 5.92 -10.47
C LYS A 202 14.09 6.69 -9.39
N LYS A 203 13.60 5.99 -8.36
CA LYS A 203 12.74 6.50 -7.29
C LYS A 203 13.18 5.98 -5.92
N VAL A 204 12.98 6.77 -4.87
CA VAL A 204 13.25 6.39 -3.48
C VAL A 204 12.05 6.69 -2.59
N VAL A 205 11.63 5.70 -1.80
CA VAL A 205 10.59 5.83 -0.77
C VAL A 205 11.21 5.63 0.59
N ILE A 206 11.30 6.71 1.37
CA ILE A 206 11.81 6.70 2.75
C ILE A 206 10.73 6.13 3.67
N SER A 207 11.04 5.03 4.36
CA SER A 207 10.11 4.32 5.26
C SER A 207 10.06 4.92 6.68
N ALA A 208 10.18 6.25 6.77
CA ALA A 208 10.12 7.04 8.00
C ALA A 208 9.75 8.50 7.65
N PRO A 209 9.27 9.32 8.61
CA PRO A 209 9.06 10.75 8.40
C PRO A 209 10.35 11.45 7.96
N SER A 210 10.26 12.22 6.87
CA SER A 210 11.34 13.08 6.42
C SER A 210 11.14 14.52 6.89
N LYS A 211 12.26 15.25 7.03
CA LYS A 211 12.23 16.69 7.35
C LYS A 211 11.85 17.50 6.12
N ASP A 212 12.36 17.09 4.97
CA ASP A 212 12.53 17.84 3.73
C ASP A 212 12.01 17.10 2.47
N ALA A 213 11.96 15.77 2.46
CA ALA A 213 11.26 15.03 1.40
C ALA A 213 9.72 15.14 1.58
N PRO A 214 8.95 15.34 0.50
CA PRO A 214 7.49 15.32 0.55
C PRO A 214 6.94 14.03 1.17
N MET A 215 5.96 14.16 2.06
CA MET A 215 5.31 13.03 2.71
C MET A 215 3.97 12.73 2.06
N PHE A 216 3.71 11.44 1.86
CA PHE A 216 2.44 10.94 1.35
C PHE A 216 1.85 9.89 2.30
N VAL A 217 0.53 9.91 2.44
CA VAL A 217 -0.26 8.85 3.07
C VAL A 217 -1.32 8.41 2.07
N VAL A 218 -1.33 7.11 1.76
CA VAL A 218 -2.28 6.51 0.81
C VAL A 218 -3.70 6.55 1.41
N GLY A 219 -4.67 6.98 0.60
CA GLY A 219 -6.04 7.28 1.02
C GLY A 219 -6.23 8.72 1.51
N VAL A 220 -5.19 9.56 1.49
CA VAL A 220 -5.23 10.91 2.07
C VAL A 220 -4.76 11.94 1.04
N ASN A 221 -3.50 11.85 0.61
CA ASN A 221 -2.88 12.85 -0.26
C ASN A 221 -1.96 12.24 -1.34
N GLU A 222 -1.99 10.92 -1.55
CA GLU A 222 -1.17 10.27 -2.58
C GLU A 222 -1.34 10.90 -3.96
N LYS A 223 -2.55 11.37 -4.29
CA LYS A 223 -2.92 12.05 -5.54
C LYS A 223 -2.23 13.41 -5.74
N GLU A 224 -1.58 13.96 -4.72
CA GLU A 224 -0.72 15.14 -4.83
C GLU A 224 0.70 14.79 -5.32
N TYR A 225 1.02 13.50 -5.44
CA TYR A 225 2.28 13.02 -6.00
C TYR A 225 2.44 13.49 -7.45
N LYS A 226 3.67 13.86 -7.82
CA LYS A 226 4.03 14.29 -9.17
C LYS A 226 5.25 13.53 -9.68
N PRO A 227 5.31 13.15 -10.98
CA PRO A 227 6.41 12.34 -11.53
C PRO A 227 7.82 12.93 -11.38
N GLU A 228 7.97 14.25 -11.21
CA GLU A 228 9.27 14.89 -10.94
C GLU A 228 9.81 14.61 -9.52
N LEU A 229 8.96 14.15 -8.60
CA LEU A 229 9.36 13.78 -7.25
C LEU A 229 10.06 12.41 -7.29
N ASN A 230 11.39 12.44 -7.29
CA ASN A 230 12.23 11.24 -7.25
C ASN A 230 12.38 10.63 -5.86
N ILE A 231 12.20 11.44 -4.81
CA ILE A 231 12.43 11.04 -3.42
C ILE A 231 11.24 11.52 -2.60
N VAL A 232 10.57 10.58 -1.93
CA VAL A 232 9.39 10.82 -1.10
C VAL A 232 9.48 10.04 0.21
N SER A 233 8.62 10.36 1.16
CA SER A 233 8.49 9.66 2.44
C SER A 233 7.07 9.12 2.60
N ASN A 234 6.94 7.89 3.10
CA ASN A 234 5.64 7.30 3.45
C ASN A 234 5.16 7.72 4.86
N ALA A 235 5.65 8.85 5.38
CA ALA A 235 5.43 9.32 6.76
C ALA A 235 5.78 8.25 7.82
N SER A 236 5.07 8.20 8.95
CA SER A 236 5.18 7.13 9.96
C SER A 236 3.94 6.24 10.00
N CYS A 237 4.05 5.08 10.64
CA CYS A 237 2.92 4.22 11.00
C CYS A 237 1.81 4.99 11.73
N THR A 238 2.14 5.76 12.79
CA THR A 238 1.15 6.58 13.51
C THR A 238 0.50 7.65 12.62
N THR A 239 1.23 8.28 11.69
CA THR A 239 0.62 9.24 10.75
C THR A 239 -0.29 8.54 9.74
N ASN A 240 0.06 7.34 9.28
CA ASN A 240 -0.81 6.52 8.42
C ASN A 240 -2.08 6.05 9.14
N CYS A 241 -2.03 5.82 10.47
CA CYS A 241 -3.22 5.54 11.27
C CYS A 241 -4.10 6.78 11.48
N LEU A 242 -3.47 7.90 11.84
CA LEU A 242 -4.18 9.11 12.26
C LEU A 242 -4.77 9.90 11.07
N ALA A 243 -4.06 10.01 9.95
CA ALA A 243 -4.46 10.90 8.86
C ALA A 243 -5.77 10.48 8.14
N PRO A 244 -6.04 9.19 7.83
CA PRO A 244 -7.32 8.78 7.26
C PRO A 244 -8.50 9.06 8.21
N LEU A 245 -8.34 8.76 9.50
CA LEU A 245 -9.35 9.05 10.53
C LEU A 245 -9.62 10.56 10.64
N ALA A 246 -8.54 11.37 10.75
CA ALA A 246 -8.63 12.81 10.84
C ALA A 246 -9.23 13.45 9.58
N LYS A 247 -8.97 12.88 8.39
CA LYS A 247 -9.59 13.27 7.11
C LYS A 247 -11.11 13.12 7.18
N VAL A 248 -11.63 11.94 7.51
CA VAL A 248 -13.08 11.70 7.57
C VAL A 248 -13.77 12.63 8.55
N ILE A 249 -13.21 12.79 9.76
CA ILE A 249 -13.76 13.67 10.80
C ILE A 249 -13.73 15.14 10.34
N HIS A 250 -12.64 15.59 9.73
CA HIS A 250 -12.51 16.97 9.26
C HIS A 250 -13.45 17.26 8.07
N ASP A 251 -13.50 16.39 7.07
CA ASP A 251 -14.32 16.58 5.87
C ASP A 251 -15.83 16.57 6.17
N ARG A 252 -16.27 15.78 7.17
CA ARG A 252 -17.71 15.68 7.56
C ARG A 252 -18.13 16.65 8.67
N PHE A 253 -17.23 16.99 9.61
CA PHE A 253 -17.58 17.72 10.85
C PHE A 253 -16.69 18.92 11.20
N GLY A 254 -15.55 19.10 10.52
CA GLY A 254 -14.60 20.19 10.75
C GLY A 254 -13.85 20.06 12.08
N ILE A 255 -12.63 19.51 12.08
CA ILE A 255 -11.74 19.57 13.25
C ILE A 255 -11.31 21.03 13.47
N VAL A 256 -11.54 21.54 14.69
CA VAL A 256 -11.05 22.86 15.15
C VAL A 256 -9.66 22.71 15.77
N GLU A 257 -9.51 21.78 16.70
CA GLU A 257 -8.24 21.45 17.37
C GLU A 257 -8.28 20.01 17.92
N GLY A 258 -7.11 19.42 18.17
CA GLY A 258 -7.03 18.11 18.79
C GLY A 258 -5.65 17.71 19.32
N LEU A 259 -5.67 16.81 20.29
CA LEU A 259 -4.51 16.19 20.89
C LEU A 259 -4.56 14.68 20.65
N MET A 260 -3.42 14.13 20.22
CA MET A 260 -3.25 12.70 20.01
C MET A 260 -2.28 12.10 21.03
N THR A 261 -2.65 10.97 21.59
CA THR A 261 -1.74 10.05 22.28
C THR A 261 -1.70 8.76 21.50
N THR A 262 -0.51 8.24 21.18
CA THR A 262 -0.41 6.86 20.71
C THR A 262 0.18 5.97 21.79
N VAL A 263 -0.54 4.91 22.14
CA VAL A 263 0.00 3.82 22.96
C VAL A 263 0.62 2.84 21.97
N HIS A 264 1.95 2.78 21.99
CA HIS A 264 2.74 2.24 20.88
C HIS A 264 3.60 1.07 21.34
N SER A 265 3.66 0.01 20.54
CA SER A 265 4.54 -1.14 20.79
C SER A 265 6.03 -0.78 20.80
N ILE A 266 6.83 -1.69 21.36
CA ILE A 266 8.29 -1.60 21.39
C ILE A 266 8.85 -1.53 19.97
N THR A 267 9.83 -0.66 19.73
CA THR A 267 10.59 -0.63 18.45
C THR A 267 12.08 -0.89 18.69
N ALA A 268 12.79 -1.35 17.65
CA ALA A 268 14.21 -1.74 17.68
C ALA A 268 15.21 -0.65 18.18
N THR A 269 14.77 0.59 18.33
CA THR A 269 15.55 1.69 18.93
C THR A 269 15.67 1.59 20.46
N GLN A 270 14.66 1.01 21.13
CA GLN A 270 14.59 0.85 22.59
C GLN A 270 15.54 -0.25 23.10
N LYS A 271 15.70 -0.35 24.41
CA LYS A 271 16.67 -1.26 25.07
C LYS A 271 15.97 -2.35 25.88
N THR A 272 16.57 -3.54 25.92
CA THR A 272 16.09 -4.67 26.74
C THR A 272 16.26 -4.41 28.24
N VAL A 273 17.36 -3.75 28.61
CA VAL A 273 17.70 -3.29 29.96
C VAL A 273 18.02 -1.79 29.93
N ASP A 274 18.06 -1.14 31.08
CA ASP A 274 18.42 0.28 31.19
C ASP A 274 19.82 0.54 30.59
N GLY A 275 19.90 1.48 29.63
CA GLY A 275 21.15 1.78 28.93
C GLY A 275 21.13 3.10 28.15
N PRO A 276 22.27 3.49 27.54
CA PRO A 276 22.41 4.81 26.92
C PRO A 276 21.46 5.05 25.73
N SER A 277 20.85 6.24 25.71
CA SER A 277 20.08 6.75 24.58
C SER A 277 20.41 8.23 24.35
N MET A 278 21.10 8.51 23.25
CA MET A 278 21.73 9.82 22.98
C MET A 278 20.74 10.97 22.71
N LYS A 279 19.47 10.66 22.41
CA LYS A 279 18.46 11.66 21.99
C LYS A 279 17.14 11.59 22.78
N ASP A 280 16.90 10.51 23.52
CA ASP A 280 15.70 10.32 24.35
C ASP A 280 16.09 9.47 25.56
N TRP A 281 16.38 10.12 26.70
CA TRP A 281 16.77 9.44 27.93
C TRP A 281 15.72 8.42 28.41
N ARG A 282 14.43 8.68 28.17
CA ARG A 282 13.34 7.78 28.58
C ARG A 282 13.34 6.53 27.71
N GLY A 283 13.59 6.67 26.40
CA GLY A 283 13.77 5.57 25.46
C GLY A 283 14.98 4.65 25.75
N GLY A 284 15.89 5.04 26.66
CA GLY A 284 16.97 4.20 27.17
C GLY A 284 16.57 3.22 28.28
N ARG A 285 15.36 3.34 28.85
CA ARG A 285 14.86 2.45 29.91
C ARG A 285 14.41 1.09 29.37
N ALA A 286 14.46 0.06 30.21
CA ALA A 286 14.08 -1.32 29.89
C ALA A 286 12.65 -1.41 29.31
N ALA A 287 12.55 -1.72 28.02
CA ALA A 287 11.33 -1.55 27.23
C ALA A 287 10.17 -2.44 27.69
N SER A 288 10.45 -3.69 28.05
CA SER A 288 9.43 -4.67 28.46
C SER A 288 8.91 -4.48 29.89
N PHE A 289 9.40 -3.48 30.63
CA PHE A 289 9.08 -3.25 32.04
C PHE A 289 8.54 -1.85 32.34
N ASN A 290 8.43 -0.97 31.35
CA ASN A 290 8.07 0.43 31.55
C ASN A 290 6.98 0.89 30.57
N ILE A 291 6.12 1.78 31.05
CA ILE A 291 5.35 2.70 30.21
C ILE A 291 6.24 3.94 30.00
N ILE A 292 6.70 4.17 28.77
CA ILE A 292 7.74 5.17 28.46
C ILE A 292 7.13 6.32 27.66
N PRO A 293 6.87 7.50 28.26
CA PRO A 293 6.39 8.66 27.51
C PRO A 293 7.50 9.25 26.63
N SER A 294 7.28 9.25 25.32
CA SER A 294 8.19 9.77 24.29
C SER A 294 7.48 10.75 23.34
N SER A 295 8.23 11.69 22.78
CA SER A 295 7.68 12.70 21.86
C SER A 295 7.47 12.12 20.46
N THR A 296 6.48 12.64 19.71
CA THR A 296 6.25 12.22 18.32
C THR A 296 5.88 13.40 17.43
N GLY A 297 6.44 13.42 16.23
CA GLY A 297 6.03 14.34 15.17
C GLY A 297 4.76 13.92 14.44
N ALA A 298 4.22 12.74 14.70
CA ALA A 298 3.22 12.09 13.84
C ALA A 298 1.91 12.91 13.66
N ALA A 299 1.38 13.50 14.74
CA ALA A 299 0.21 14.37 14.67
C ALA A 299 0.51 15.69 13.93
N LYS A 300 1.69 16.29 14.14
CA LYS A 300 2.12 17.49 13.39
C LYS A 300 2.32 17.18 11.90
N ALA A 301 2.73 15.95 11.57
CA ALA A 301 2.86 15.49 10.18
C ALA A 301 1.50 15.33 9.48
N VAL A 302 0.39 15.14 10.21
CA VAL A 302 -0.97 15.20 9.61
C VAL A 302 -1.19 16.58 8.97
N GLY A 303 -0.77 17.66 9.62
CA GLY A 303 -0.83 19.01 9.05
C GLY A 303 0.01 19.23 7.78
N LYS A 304 0.94 18.32 7.44
CA LYS A 304 1.68 18.33 6.18
C LYS A 304 0.98 17.57 5.04
N VAL A 305 0.21 16.53 5.36
CA VAL A 305 -0.56 15.72 4.37
C VAL A 305 -2.03 16.13 4.27
N LEU A 306 -2.52 16.92 5.23
CA LEU A 306 -3.83 17.57 5.25
C LEU A 306 -3.61 19.03 5.66
N PRO A 307 -3.30 19.93 4.71
CA PRO A 307 -2.94 21.33 5.03
C PRO A 307 -4.00 22.09 5.84
N ALA A 308 -5.29 21.76 5.70
CA ALA A 308 -6.39 22.32 6.49
C ALA A 308 -6.36 21.98 8.00
N LEU A 309 -5.51 21.01 8.39
CA LEU A 309 -5.22 20.60 9.76
C LEU A 309 -3.86 21.09 10.27
N ASN A 310 -3.12 21.88 9.48
CA ASN A 310 -1.85 22.45 9.92
C ASN A 310 -2.03 23.34 11.16
N GLY A 311 -1.20 23.12 12.18
CA GLY A 311 -1.32 23.79 13.49
C GLY A 311 -2.47 23.30 14.39
N LYS A 312 -3.45 22.55 13.88
CA LYS A 312 -4.62 22.08 14.65
C LYS A 312 -4.38 20.79 15.44
N LEU A 313 -3.43 19.96 15.01
CA LEU A 313 -3.13 18.66 15.61
C LEU A 313 -1.69 18.57 16.11
N THR A 314 -1.52 18.14 17.36
CA THR A 314 -0.24 17.76 17.95
C THR A 314 -0.45 16.57 18.90
N GLY A 315 0.63 15.97 19.40
CA GLY A 315 0.50 14.79 20.24
C GLY A 315 1.80 14.27 20.84
N MET A 316 1.67 13.17 21.57
CA MET A 316 2.75 12.44 22.24
C MET A 316 2.56 10.93 22.07
N SER A 317 3.48 10.12 22.60
CA SER A 317 3.36 8.67 22.63
C SER A 317 3.73 8.09 23.99
N PHE A 318 3.13 6.97 24.36
CA PHE A 318 3.62 6.09 25.40
C PHE A 318 4.08 4.79 24.74
N ARG A 319 5.36 4.41 24.88
CA ARG A 319 5.78 3.06 24.53
C ARG A 319 5.39 2.10 25.65
N VAL A 320 4.83 0.95 25.30
CA VAL A 320 4.36 -0.06 26.26
C VAL A 320 4.93 -1.45 25.97
N PRO A 321 4.91 -2.40 26.93
CA PRO A 321 5.46 -3.76 26.78
C PRO A 321 4.78 -4.72 25.79
N THR A 322 4.36 -4.24 24.62
CA THR A 322 3.83 -5.06 23.52
C THR A 322 4.84 -5.11 22.36
N VAL A 323 4.89 -6.23 21.64
CA VAL A 323 5.91 -6.47 20.60
C VAL A 323 5.52 -5.95 19.22
N ASP A 324 4.23 -5.85 18.94
CA ASP A 324 3.66 -5.22 17.74
C ASP A 324 2.19 -4.83 17.99
N VAL A 325 1.60 -4.13 17.02
CA VAL A 325 0.33 -3.41 17.07
C VAL A 325 0.36 -2.24 18.05
N SER A 326 -0.21 -1.12 17.61
CA SER A 326 -0.31 0.13 18.35
C SER A 326 -1.71 0.72 18.21
N VAL A 327 -2.02 1.70 19.04
CA VAL A 327 -3.33 2.38 19.02
C VAL A 327 -3.16 3.89 19.10
N VAL A 328 -4.01 4.61 18.38
CA VAL A 328 -4.18 6.07 18.44
C VAL A 328 -5.40 6.37 19.29
N ASP A 329 -5.21 7.19 20.33
CA ASP A 329 -6.24 7.97 21.01
C ASP A 329 -6.20 9.39 20.42
N LEU A 330 -7.26 9.77 19.72
CA LEU A 330 -7.45 11.11 19.18
C LEU A 330 -8.58 11.81 19.93
N THR A 331 -8.24 12.83 20.71
CA THR A 331 -9.23 13.70 21.37
C THR A 331 -9.32 15.02 20.62
N VAL A 332 -10.50 15.34 20.08
CA VAL A 332 -10.71 16.52 19.20
C VAL A 332 -11.96 17.32 19.60
N ARG A 333 -11.90 18.62 19.29
CA ARG A 333 -13.07 19.48 19.21
C ARG A 333 -13.50 19.66 17.76
N ILE A 334 -14.75 19.33 17.46
CA ILE A 334 -15.36 19.47 16.13
C ILE A 334 -16.27 20.72 16.06
N GLU A 335 -16.35 21.31 14.88
CA GLU A 335 -17.09 22.54 14.60
C GLU A 335 -18.59 22.26 14.45
N LYS A 336 -18.95 21.36 13.54
CA LYS A 336 -20.32 20.89 13.34
C LYS A 336 -20.68 19.91 14.46
N LYS A 337 -21.74 20.22 15.20
CA LYS A 337 -22.28 19.33 16.24
C LYS A 337 -22.68 17.97 15.64
N ALA A 338 -22.27 16.90 16.29
CA ALA A 338 -22.58 15.52 15.92
C ALA A 338 -22.70 14.64 17.17
N THR A 339 -23.59 13.66 17.16
CA THR A 339 -23.58 12.57 18.15
C THR A 339 -22.42 11.60 17.86
N TYR A 340 -22.10 10.72 18.80
CA TYR A 340 -21.09 9.69 18.54
C TYR A 340 -21.52 8.74 17.42
N ASP A 341 -22.81 8.39 17.35
CA ASP A 341 -23.36 7.53 16.28
C ASP A 341 -23.26 8.19 14.89
N ASP A 342 -23.48 9.51 14.77
CA ASP A 342 -23.27 10.24 13.51
C ASP A 342 -21.81 10.11 13.00
N VAL A 343 -20.84 10.22 13.92
CA VAL A 343 -19.41 10.12 13.57
C VAL A 343 -19.02 8.67 13.25
N LYS A 344 -19.54 7.69 14.00
CA LYS A 344 -19.38 6.27 13.68
C LYS A 344 -19.91 5.94 12.28
N ALA A 345 -21.10 6.41 11.94
CA ALA A 345 -21.72 6.19 10.63
C ALA A 345 -20.85 6.75 9.48
N ALA A 346 -20.34 7.98 9.63
CA ALA A 346 -19.45 8.61 8.66
C ALA A 346 -18.10 7.85 8.50
N ILE A 347 -17.53 7.35 9.59
CA ILE A 347 -16.29 6.55 9.54
C ILE A 347 -16.56 5.20 8.85
N LYS A 348 -17.69 4.55 9.17
CA LYS A 348 -18.09 3.28 8.55
C LYS A 348 -18.28 3.44 7.04
N GLU A 349 -19.05 4.44 6.62
CA GLU A 349 -19.30 4.81 5.21
C GLU A 349 -17.98 4.93 4.42
N GLU A 350 -17.02 5.71 4.92
CA GLU A 350 -15.75 5.91 4.22
C GLU A 350 -14.84 4.66 4.28
N SER A 351 -14.90 3.86 5.35
CA SER A 351 -14.17 2.57 5.47
C SER A 351 -14.70 1.48 4.51
N GLU A 352 -15.98 1.51 4.17
CA GLU A 352 -16.61 0.60 3.21
C GLU A 352 -16.55 1.16 1.77
N GLY A 353 -16.41 2.49 1.64
CA GLY A 353 -16.32 3.26 0.41
C GLY A 353 -14.89 3.69 0.03
N SER A 354 -14.60 4.99 0.13
CA SER A 354 -13.42 5.60 -0.51
C SER A 354 -12.06 5.21 0.10
N LEU A 355 -12.06 4.79 1.38
CA LEU A 355 -10.88 4.39 2.14
C LEU A 355 -10.79 2.88 2.36
N LYS A 356 -11.57 2.08 1.62
CA LYS A 356 -11.60 0.62 1.76
C LYS A 356 -10.22 -0.01 1.60
N GLY A 357 -9.80 -0.77 2.62
CA GLY A 357 -8.47 -1.38 2.70
C GLY A 357 -7.38 -0.48 3.32
N ILE A 358 -7.69 0.80 3.54
CA ILE A 358 -6.84 1.77 4.27
C ILE A 358 -7.41 2.02 5.66
N LEU A 359 -8.69 2.38 5.73
CA LEU A 359 -9.45 2.57 6.96
C LEU A 359 -10.38 1.36 7.16
N GLY A 360 -10.41 0.84 8.38
CA GLY A 360 -11.36 -0.17 8.84
C GLY A 360 -12.27 0.39 9.93
N TYR A 361 -13.34 -0.35 10.21
CA TYR A 361 -14.32 -0.09 11.25
C TYR A 361 -14.60 -1.41 11.99
N THR A 362 -14.73 -1.37 13.32
CA THR A 362 -15.18 -2.53 14.11
C THR A 362 -16.05 -2.12 15.30
N GLU A 363 -17.02 -2.96 15.64
CA GLU A 363 -17.86 -2.93 16.84
C GLU A 363 -17.65 -4.18 17.72
N GLU A 364 -16.64 -5.00 17.40
CA GLU A 364 -16.27 -6.19 18.18
C GLU A 364 -15.40 -5.80 19.39
N ASP A 365 -15.41 -6.63 20.44
CA ASP A 365 -14.66 -6.38 21.68
C ASP A 365 -13.19 -6.85 21.54
N VAL A 366 -12.45 -6.12 20.70
CA VAL A 366 -11.09 -6.43 20.23
C VAL A 366 -9.96 -5.95 21.14
N VAL A 367 -8.79 -6.57 21.00
CA VAL A 367 -7.54 -6.16 21.64
C VAL A 367 -6.37 -6.14 20.63
N SER A 368 -5.18 -5.69 21.06
CA SER A 368 -4.03 -5.47 20.16
C SER A 368 -3.60 -6.70 19.37
N SER A 369 -3.69 -7.92 19.93
CA SER A 369 -3.31 -9.15 19.23
C SER A 369 -4.12 -9.42 17.97
N ASP A 370 -5.35 -8.92 17.90
CA ASP A 370 -6.32 -9.28 16.88
C ASP A 370 -6.04 -8.56 15.54
N PHE A 371 -5.14 -7.58 15.58
CA PHE A 371 -4.69 -6.78 14.43
C PHE A 371 -3.29 -7.19 13.92
N VAL A 372 -2.64 -8.20 14.50
CA VAL A 372 -1.32 -8.65 14.04
C VAL A 372 -1.43 -9.22 12.62
N GLY A 373 -0.73 -8.60 11.68
CA GLY A 373 -0.82 -8.93 10.25
C GLY A 373 -2.00 -8.27 9.52
N ASP A 374 -2.72 -7.32 10.14
CA ASP A 374 -3.74 -6.51 9.46
C ASP A 374 -3.07 -5.50 8.51
N SER A 375 -3.44 -5.56 7.24
CA SER A 375 -2.85 -4.71 6.19
C SER A 375 -3.46 -3.31 6.11
N ARG A 376 -4.48 -2.98 6.91
CA ARG A 376 -5.09 -1.65 6.99
C ARG A 376 -4.16 -0.67 7.71
N SER A 377 -4.26 0.61 7.37
CA SER A 377 -3.48 1.67 8.02
C SER A 377 -4.04 2.09 9.37
N SER A 378 -5.36 1.98 9.52
CA SER A 378 -6.16 2.49 10.64
C SER A 378 -7.41 1.64 10.77
N ILE A 379 -7.73 1.13 11.96
CA ILE A 379 -8.97 0.41 12.22
C ILE A 379 -9.67 1.10 13.37
N PHE A 380 -10.73 1.85 13.07
CA PHE A 380 -11.50 2.57 14.07
C PHE A 380 -12.30 1.62 14.96
N ASP A 381 -12.14 1.81 16.26
CA ASP A 381 -12.81 1.06 17.32
C ASP A 381 -14.02 1.87 17.83
N ALA A 382 -15.21 1.38 17.47
CA ALA A 382 -16.48 2.04 17.74
C ALA A 382 -16.97 1.88 19.18
N LYS A 383 -16.34 1.02 19.99
CA LYS A 383 -16.70 0.81 21.41
C LYS A 383 -15.72 1.46 22.38
N ALA A 384 -14.44 1.58 22.00
CA ALA A 384 -13.41 2.17 22.84
C ALA A 384 -13.37 3.71 22.83
N GLY A 385 -14.00 4.36 21.84
CA GLY A 385 -14.16 5.82 21.83
C GLY A 385 -15.32 6.31 22.70
N ILE A 386 -15.36 7.62 22.97
CA ILE A 386 -16.37 8.24 23.84
C ILE A 386 -16.61 9.72 23.48
N ALA A 387 -17.85 10.17 23.51
CA ALA A 387 -18.21 11.59 23.41
C ALA A 387 -18.44 12.18 24.81
N LEU A 388 -17.81 13.31 25.13
CA LEU A 388 -18.16 14.10 26.32
C LEU A 388 -19.41 14.96 26.07
N ASN A 389 -19.52 15.48 24.84
CA ASN A 389 -20.67 16.22 24.32
C ASN A 389 -20.57 16.26 22.79
N ASN A 390 -21.59 16.81 22.13
CA ASN A 390 -21.71 16.82 20.66
C ASN A 390 -20.64 17.66 19.91
N ASN A 391 -19.69 18.28 20.61
CA ASN A 391 -18.54 18.97 20.01
C ASN A 391 -17.18 18.44 20.49
N PHE A 392 -17.10 17.60 21.52
CA PHE A 392 -15.83 17.15 22.10
C PHE A 392 -15.82 15.64 22.31
N LEU A 393 -14.99 14.95 21.52
CA LEU A 393 -15.02 13.50 21.35
C LEU A 393 -13.61 12.91 21.38
N LYS A 394 -13.52 11.67 21.85
CA LYS A 394 -12.35 10.81 21.82
C LYS A 394 -12.62 9.63 20.88
N PHE A 395 -11.69 9.40 19.96
CA PHE A 395 -11.70 8.31 19.00
C PHE A 395 -10.51 7.40 19.23
N VAL A 396 -10.73 6.10 19.06
CA VAL A 396 -9.70 5.06 19.20
C VAL A 396 -9.53 4.39 17.85
N ALA A 397 -8.28 4.20 17.40
CA ALA A 397 -7.99 3.48 16.17
C ALA A 397 -6.71 2.63 16.30
N TRP A 398 -6.87 1.34 16.04
CA TRP A 398 -5.79 0.36 16.03
C TRP A 398 -5.01 0.41 14.72
N TYR A 399 -3.74 0.03 14.77
CA TYR A 399 -2.91 -0.16 13.59
C TYR A 399 -1.77 -1.14 13.87
N ASP A 400 -1.57 -2.10 12.96
CA ASP A 400 -0.31 -2.83 12.89
C ASP A 400 0.77 -1.85 12.41
N ASN A 401 1.66 -1.48 13.34
CA ASN A 401 2.69 -0.49 13.11
C ASN A 401 3.83 -0.99 12.19
N GLU A 402 3.86 -2.28 11.87
CA GLU A 402 4.83 -2.88 10.96
C GLU A 402 4.19 -3.35 9.64
N TRP A 403 3.16 -4.19 9.69
CA TRP A 403 2.53 -4.81 8.52
C TRP A 403 1.63 -3.85 7.74
N GLY A 404 0.74 -3.12 8.42
CA GLY A 404 -0.09 -2.08 7.81
C GLY A 404 0.76 -0.99 7.16
N TYR A 405 1.83 -0.57 7.85
CA TYR A 405 2.80 0.40 7.31
C TYR A 405 3.59 -0.16 6.11
N SER A 406 4.07 -1.40 6.18
CA SER A 406 4.79 -2.06 5.07
C SER A 406 3.91 -2.22 3.84
N SER A 407 2.61 -2.49 4.04
CA SER A 407 1.61 -2.52 2.98
C SER A 407 1.48 -1.15 2.29
N ARG A 408 1.45 -0.06 3.06
CA ARG A 408 1.41 1.31 2.51
C ARG A 408 2.66 1.71 1.72
N VAL A 409 3.85 1.21 2.08
CA VAL A 409 5.06 1.43 1.27
C VAL A 409 4.88 0.86 -0.14
N ILE A 410 4.33 -0.35 -0.26
CA ILE A 410 4.05 -0.99 -1.55
C ILE A 410 2.92 -0.26 -2.30
N ASP A 411 1.86 0.15 -1.62
CA ASP A 411 0.75 0.90 -2.25
C ASP A 411 1.18 2.29 -2.75
N LEU A 412 2.08 2.97 -2.03
CA LEU A 412 2.67 4.24 -2.50
C LEU A 412 3.56 4.02 -3.73
N ILE A 413 4.37 2.95 -3.76
CA ILE A 413 5.19 2.58 -4.93
C ILE A 413 4.30 2.32 -6.15
N ARG A 414 3.20 1.55 -5.98
CA ARG A 414 2.20 1.32 -7.04
C ARG A 414 1.62 2.63 -7.55
N HIS A 415 1.24 3.53 -6.66
CA HIS A 415 0.69 4.82 -7.05
C HIS A 415 1.71 5.65 -7.84
N MET A 416 2.92 5.81 -7.32
CA MET A 416 4.01 6.54 -7.98
C MET A 416 4.33 5.98 -9.38
N HIS A 417 4.35 4.65 -9.53
CA HIS A 417 4.55 3.99 -10.82
C HIS A 417 3.38 4.28 -11.78
N SER A 418 2.14 4.22 -11.31
CA SER A 418 0.95 4.48 -12.15
C SER A 418 0.81 5.92 -12.63
N VAL A 419 1.37 6.89 -11.90
CA VAL A 419 1.34 8.33 -12.26
C VAL A 419 2.53 8.71 -13.16
N ALA A 420 3.58 7.89 -13.22
CA ALA A 420 4.77 8.10 -14.06
C ALA A 420 4.67 7.47 -15.46
N GLN A 421 3.50 6.94 -15.85
CA GLN A 421 3.18 6.33 -17.15
C GLN A 421 2.27 7.22 -18.00
#